data_AF-A0A1Q5SJ75-F1
#
_entry.id   AF-A0A1Q5SJ75-F1
#
_cell.length_a   1.000
_cell.length_b   1.000
_cell.length_c   1.000
_cell.angle_alpha   90.00
_cell.angle_beta   90.00
_cell.angle_gamma   90.00
#
_symmetry.space_group_name_H-M   'P 1'
#
loop_
_entity.id
_entity.type
_entity.pdbx_description
1 polymer ?
#
loop_
_entity_poly.entity_id
_entity_poly.type
_entity_poly.pdbx_seq_one_letter_code
_entity_poly.pdbx_strand_id
1 'polypeptide(L)'
;MKNPEWPGIATAVAIILIVMIAADLSKWQTIASALIAFGGGVLAYRGAMAKVREDAAEHKREFLRRQLAIYLKLDLATRRLHQDAQELDGMITFRVADDKDVSASHIVIKEPPEIAEAWDNLDVFPRRLIREIASIRASIQRIHDLLEGLGPTHKLYGGTQTRLTLIHENVSAIVGACKIVFEGLEPEIEQLAPNMPERERMLRVYGEVWDGK
;
A
#
# COMPACT_ATOMS: atom_id res chain seq x y z
N MET A 1 15.13 -25.41 10.25
CA MET A 1 14.10 -24.88 11.17
C MET A 1 14.42 -25.43 12.57
N LYS A 2 14.79 -24.58 13.54
CA LYS A 2 15.02 -25.02 14.92
C LYS A 2 13.67 -25.37 15.55
N ASN A 3 13.53 -26.57 16.12
CA ASN A 3 12.35 -26.92 16.88
C ASN A 3 12.25 -25.96 18.08
N PRO A 4 11.09 -25.33 18.33
CA PRO A 4 10.91 -24.53 19.53
C PRO A 4 11.00 -25.47 20.74
N GLU A 5 12.12 -25.44 21.44
CA GLU A 5 12.25 -26.05 22.76
C GLU A 5 11.39 -25.22 23.72
N TRP A 6 10.41 -25.86 24.35
CA TRP A 6 9.55 -25.24 25.37
C TRP A 6 10.09 -25.64 26.75
N PRO A 7 11.10 -24.93 27.30
CA PRO A 7 11.72 -25.29 28.58
C PRO A 7 10.72 -25.37 29.74
N GLY A 8 9.57 -24.70 29.63
CA GLY A 8 8.48 -24.76 30.61
C GLY A 8 7.70 -26.08 30.64
N ILE A 9 7.61 -26.84 29.54
CA ILE A 9 6.84 -28.09 29.51
C ILE A 9 7.60 -29.20 30.23
N ALA A 10 8.92 -29.29 30.01
CA ALA A 10 9.76 -30.30 30.66
C ALA A 10 9.78 -30.16 32.19
N THR A 11 9.86 -28.91 32.68
CA THR A 11 9.81 -28.60 34.12
C THR A 11 8.43 -28.87 34.72
N ALA A 12 7.35 -28.51 34.02
CA ALA A 12 5.99 -28.82 34.47
C ALA A 12 5.73 -30.34 34.55
N VAL A 13 6.18 -31.11 33.55
CA VAL A 13 6.05 -32.56 33.54
C VAL A 13 6.86 -33.22 34.66
N ALA A 14 8.08 -32.72 34.92
CA ALA A 14 8.92 -33.22 36.02
C ALA A 14 8.27 -32.99 37.40
N ILE A 15 7.68 -31.82 37.63
CA ILE A 15 6.98 -31.51 38.90
C ILE A 15 5.76 -32.43 39.07
N ILE A 16 4.97 -32.65 38.02
CA ILE A 16 3.80 -33.56 38.06
C ILE A 16 4.25 -34.99 38.36
N LEU A 17 5.33 -35.48 37.73
CA LEU A 17 5.89 -36.81 37.99
C LEU A 17 6.38 -36.96 39.44
N ILE A 18 7.05 -35.96 40.00
CA ILE A 18 7.51 -35.98 41.40
C ILE A 18 6.32 -36.04 42.36
N VAL A 19 5.27 -35.26 42.11
CA VAL A 19 4.03 -35.27 42.91
C VAL A 19 3.30 -36.61 42.78
N MET A 20 3.33 -37.26 41.61
CA MET A 20 2.73 -38.58 41.39
C MET A 20 3.47 -39.69 42.13
N ILE A 21 4.81 -39.65 42.18
CA ILE A 21 5.63 -40.66 42.89
C ILE A 21 5.45 -40.54 44.41
N ALA A 22 5.22 -39.32 44.92
CA ALA A 22 4.98 -39.08 46.34
C ALA A 22 3.55 -39.45 46.81
N ALA A 23 2.61 -39.69 45.89
CA ALA A 23 1.24 -40.04 46.22
C ALA A 23 1.05 -41.55 46.37
N ASP A 24 0.50 -41.97 47.50
CA ASP A 24 0.22 -43.36 47.85
C ASP A 24 -0.62 -44.10 46.78
N LEU A 25 -0.21 -45.32 46.40
CA LEU A 25 -0.79 -46.11 45.29
C LEU A 25 -2.28 -46.42 45.46
N SER A 26 -2.80 -46.28 46.68
CA SER A 26 -4.23 -46.40 47.00
C SER A 26 -5.11 -45.32 46.33
N LYS A 27 -4.52 -44.21 45.85
CA LYS A 27 -5.23 -43.07 45.24
C LYS A 27 -5.06 -42.95 43.71
N TRP A 28 -4.92 -44.09 43.01
CA TRP A 28 -4.75 -44.13 41.55
C TRP A 28 -5.86 -43.38 40.78
N GLN A 29 -7.08 -43.30 41.32
CA GLN A 29 -8.20 -42.56 40.72
C GLN A 29 -7.91 -41.05 40.63
N THR A 30 -7.28 -40.48 41.66
CA THR A 30 -6.90 -39.06 41.66
C THR A 30 -5.82 -38.79 40.61
N ILE A 31 -4.85 -39.69 40.47
CA ILE A 31 -3.79 -39.64 39.45
C ILE A 31 -4.39 -39.71 38.04
N ALA A 32 -5.32 -40.63 37.79
CA ALA A 32 -6.02 -40.75 36.51
C ALA A 32 -6.81 -39.49 36.15
N SER A 33 -7.53 -38.92 37.13
CA SER A 33 -8.29 -37.67 36.92
C SER A 33 -7.38 -36.48 36.58
N ALA A 34 -6.21 -36.39 37.22
CA ALA A 34 -5.22 -35.37 36.93
C ALA A 34 -4.61 -35.52 35.52
N LEU A 35 -4.33 -36.74 35.06
CA LEU A 35 -3.85 -36.99 33.69
C LEU A 35 -4.90 -36.62 32.65
N ILE A 36 -6.18 -36.95 32.88
CA ILE A 36 -7.28 -36.57 31.98
C ILE A 36 -7.42 -35.05 31.92
N ALA A 37 -7.40 -34.38 33.08
CA ALA A 37 -7.47 -32.91 33.16
C ALA A 37 -6.28 -32.26 32.45
N PHE A 38 -5.07 -32.78 32.65
CA PHE A 38 -3.87 -32.30 31.95
C PHE A 38 -3.96 -32.52 30.44
N GLY A 39 -4.39 -33.70 30.00
CA GLY A 39 -4.62 -34.00 28.58
C GLY A 39 -5.64 -33.04 27.96
N GLY A 40 -6.75 -32.78 28.66
CA GLY A 40 -7.75 -31.78 28.28
C GLY A 40 -7.15 -30.37 28.17
N GLY A 41 -6.32 -29.96 29.14
CA GLY A 41 -5.63 -28.67 29.12
C GLY A 41 -4.66 -28.51 27.95
N VAL A 42 -3.89 -29.55 27.63
CA VAL A 42 -2.98 -29.54 26.46
C VAL A 42 -3.77 -29.45 25.15
N LEU A 43 -4.88 -30.19 25.02
CA LEU A 43 -5.74 -30.11 23.84
C LEU A 43 -6.40 -28.73 23.70
N ALA A 44 -6.90 -28.16 24.80
CA ALA A 44 -7.47 -26.82 24.82
C ALA A 44 -6.44 -25.75 24.42
N TYR A 45 -5.22 -25.84 24.94
CA TYR A 45 -4.12 -24.95 24.56
C TYR A 45 -3.77 -25.08 23.07
N ARG A 46 -3.68 -26.31 22.54
CA ARG A 46 -3.43 -26.52 21.11
C ARG A 46 -4.57 -26.00 20.25
N GLY A 47 -5.82 -26.16 20.68
CA GLY A 47 -6.99 -25.59 20.00
C GLY A 47 -6.95 -24.06 19.98
N ALA A 48 -6.66 -23.43 21.12
CA ALA A 48 -6.50 -21.98 21.21
C ALA A 48 -5.37 -21.46 20.30
N MET A 49 -4.21 -22.13 20.30
CA MET A 49 -3.10 -21.76 19.43
C MET A 49 -3.37 -22.01 17.94
N ALA A 50 -4.17 -23.03 17.60
CA ALA A 50 -4.63 -23.27 16.23
C ALA A 50 -5.52 -22.11 15.75
N LYS A 51 -6.47 -21.67 16.58
CA LYS A 51 -7.34 -20.53 16.28
C LYS A 51 -6.54 -19.23 16.09
N VAL A 52 -5.61 -18.92 17.01
CA VAL A 52 -4.77 -17.71 16.89
C VAL A 52 -3.96 -17.71 15.59
N ARG A 53 -3.48 -18.87 15.14
CA ARG A 53 -2.76 -18.99 13.86
C ARG A 53 -3.67 -18.81 12.65
N GLU A 54 -4.90 -19.31 12.73
CA GLU A 54 -5.92 -19.15 11.70
C GLU A 54 -6.33 -17.68 11.57
N ASP A 55 -6.67 -17.03 12.69
CA ASP A 55 -7.01 -15.60 12.75
C ASP A 55 -5.85 -14.74 12.21
N ALA A 56 -4.60 -15.05 12.61
CA ALA A 56 -3.43 -14.36 12.09
C ALA A 56 -3.21 -14.55 10.59
N ALA A 57 -3.50 -15.75 10.07
CA ALA A 57 -3.41 -16.04 8.64
C ALA A 57 -4.50 -15.33 7.84
N GLU A 58 -5.73 -15.26 8.36
CA GLU A 58 -6.84 -14.52 7.77
C GLU A 58 -6.54 -13.02 7.73
N HIS A 59 -6.16 -12.42 8.85
CA HIS A 59 -5.76 -11.01 8.91
C HIS A 59 -4.61 -10.69 7.95
N LYS A 60 -3.61 -11.58 7.84
CA LYS A 60 -2.52 -11.41 6.86
C LYS A 60 -3.03 -11.42 5.43
N ARG A 61 -3.96 -12.33 5.07
CA ARG A 61 -4.56 -12.39 3.73
C ARG A 61 -5.37 -11.14 3.42
N GLU A 62 -6.16 -10.67 4.36
CA GLU A 62 -6.94 -9.43 4.19
C GLU A 62 -6.04 -8.22 4.01
N PHE A 63 -4.98 -8.12 4.81
CA PHE A 63 -3.99 -7.06 4.70
C PHE A 63 -3.34 -7.05 3.30
N LEU A 64 -2.84 -8.21 2.84
CA LEU A 64 -2.23 -8.32 1.51
C LEU A 64 -3.23 -7.98 0.38
N ARG A 65 -4.50 -8.36 0.53
CA ARG A 65 -5.55 -8.01 -0.44
C ARG A 65 -5.79 -6.50 -0.50
N ARG A 66 -5.87 -5.84 0.67
CA ARG A 66 -6.04 -4.38 0.75
C ARG A 66 -4.83 -3.66 0.16
N GLN A 67 -3.62 -4.10 0.51
CA GLN A 67 -2.37 -3.58 -0.03
C GLN A 67 -2.33 -3.68 -1.57
N LEU A 68 -2.65 -4.85 -2.13
CA LEU A 68 -2.70 -5.04 -3.58
C LEU A 68 -3.74 -4.12 -4.26
N ALA A 69 -4.92 -3.97 -3.66
CA ALA A 69 -5.96 -3.09 -4.20
C ALA A 69 -5.50 -1.63 -4.25
N ILE A 70 -4.85 -1.15 -3.18
CA ILE A 70 -4.28 0.21 -3.12
C ILE A 70 -3.18 0.38 -4.18
N TYR A 71 -2.28 -0.61 -4.33
CA TYR A 71 -1.19 -0.55 -5.31
C TYR A 71 -1.71 -0.46 -6.75
N LEU A 72 -2.71 -1.27 -7.10
CA LEU A 72 -3.28 -1.28 -8.45
C LEU A 72 -4.04 0.00 -8.77
N LYS A 73 -4.80 0.54 -7.80
CA LYS A 73 -5.45 1.86 -7.93
C LYS A 73 -4.41 2.96 -8.17
N LEU A 74 -3.36 2.99 -7.36
CA LEU A 74 -2.30 3.99 -7.48
C LEU A 74 -1.52 3.84 -8.80
N ASP A 75 -1.21 2.62 -9.24
CA ASP A 75 -0.54 2.37 -10.52
C ASP A 75 -1.33 2.98 -11.69
N LEU A 76 -2.63 2.73 -11.76
CA LEU A 76 -3.48 3.28 -12.81
C LEU A 76 -3.63 4.79 -12.72
N ALA A 77 -3.86 5.32 -11.52
CA ALA A 77 -3.98 6.76 -11.31
C ALA A 77 -2.70 7.49 -11.69
N THR A 78 -1.52 6.95 -11.34
CA THR A 78 -0.23 7.54 -11.69
C THR A 78 0.10 7.42 -13.17
N ARG A 79 -0.29 6.33 -13.85
CA ARG A 79 -0.16 6.22 -15.32
C ARG A 79 -1.02 7.25 -16.05
N ARG A 80 -2.27 7.42 -15.62
CA ARG A 80 -3.16 8.43 -16.18
C ARG A 80 -2.63 9.84 -15.93
N LEU A 81 -2.22 10.13 -14.69
CA LEU A 81 -1.62 11.41 -14.34
C LEU A 81 -0.33 11.69 -15.11
N HIS A 82 0.47 10.65 -15.38
CA HIS A 82 1.68 10.76 -16.19
C HIS A 82 1.35 11.16 -17.64
N GLN A 83 0.34 10.54 -18.25
CA GLN A 83 -0.13 10.90 -19.59
C GLN A 83 -0.66 12.33 -19.62
N ASP A 84 -1.55 12.68 -18.70
CA ASP A 84 -2.12 14.03 -18.60
C ASP A 84 -1.00 15.10 -18.41
N ALA A 85 -0.01 14.80 -17.57
CA ALA A 85 1.13 15.68 -17.35
C ALA A 85 2.07 15.77 -18.57
N GLN A 86 2.28 14.68 -19.32
CA GLN A 86 3.07 14.70 -20.56
C GLN A 86 2.38 15.50 -21.68
N GLU A 87 1.07 15.35 -21.82
CA GLU A 87 0.29 16.16 -22.77
C GLU A 87 0.39 17.65 -22.43
N LEU A 88 0.27 17.99 -21.15
CA LEU A 88 0.42 19.35 -20.68
C LEU A 88 1.85 19.89 -20.88
N ASP A 89 2.86 19.09 -20.59
CA ASP A 89 4.28 19.43 -20.80
C ASP A 89 4.57 19.76 -22.28
N GLY A 90 4.05 18.93 -23.19
CA GLY A 90 4.15 19.16 -24.63
C GLY A 90 3.41 20.42 -25.08
N MET A 91 2.22 20.67 -24.54
CA MET A 91 1.46 21.89 -24.81
C MET A 91 2.18 23.15 -24.34
N ILE A 92 2.77 23.12 -23.13
CA ILE A 92 3.52 24.25 -22.57
C ILE A 92 4.77 24.50 -23.43
N THR A 93 5.55 23.46 -23.72
CA THR A 93 6.78 23.56 -24.51
C THR A 93 6.52 24.16 -25.89
N PHE A 94 5.48 23.69 -26.60
CA PHE A 94 5.16 24.18 -27.93
C PHE A 94 4.66 25.64 -27.92
N ARG A 95 3.83 26.02 -26.94
CA ARG A 95 3.30 27.38 -26.86
C ARG A 95 4.32 28.41 -26.39
N VAL A 96 5.30 28.00 -25.57
CA VAL A 96 6.47 28.81 -25.23
C VAL A 96 7.29 29.13 -26.47
N ALA A 97 7.47 28.17 -27.36
CA ALA A 97 8.23 28.37 -28.59
C ALA A 97 7.51 29.30 -29.59
N ASP A 98 6.18 29.22 -29.65
CA ASP A 98 5.34 30.00 -30.58
C ASP A 98 4.92 31.40 -30.05
N ASP A 99 5.35 31.79 -28.84
CA ASP A 99 4.91 33.01 -28.13
C ASP A 99 3.38 33.18 -28.07
N LYS A 100 2.66 32.05 -27.99
CA LYS A 100 1.19 32.00 -27.99
C LYS A 100 0.64 31.99 -26.57
N ASP A 101 -0.46 32.72 -26.38
CA ASP A 101 -1.20 32.76 -25.12
C ASP A 101 -1.57 31.36 -24.60
N VAL A 102 -1.13 31.04 -23.38
CA VAL A 102 -1.64 29.92 -22.60
C VAL A 102 -2.68 30.44 -21.63
N SER A 103 -3.93 29.99 -21.77
CA SER A 103 -4.98 30.28 -20.79
C SER A 103 -4.79 29.38 -19.58
N ALA A 104 -4.77 29.97 -18.38
CA ALA A 104 -4.62 29.27 -17.10
C ALA A 104 -5.62 28.10 -16.94
N SER A 105 -6.80 28.22 -17.55
CA SER A 105 -7.83 27.17 -17.57
C SER A 105 -7.38 25.83 -18.17
N HIS A 106 -6.34 25.81 -19.01
CA HIS A 106 -5.82 24.59 -19.63
C HIS A 106 -4.74 23.91 -18.78
N ILE A 107 -4.23 24.58 -17.74
CA ILE A 107 -3.16 24.10 -16.86
C ILE A 107 -3.75 23.57 -15.55
N VAL A 108 -4.93 22.94 -15.61
CA VAL A 108 -5.59 22.42 -14.40
C VAL A 108 -5.32 20.93 -14.31
N ILE A 109 -4.33 20.56 -13.50
CA ILE A 109 -4.11 19.18 -13.06
C ILE A 109 -4.98 18.93 -11.83
N LYS A 110 -5.88 17.95 -11.88
CA LYS A 110 -6.66 17.52 -10.72
C LYS A 110 -5.92 16.39 -10.01
N GLU A 111 -5.83 16.47 -8.68
CA GLU A 111 -5.30 15.37 -7.87
C GLU A 111 -6.28 14.18 -7.94
N PRO A 112 -5.83 12.99 -8.41
CA PRO A 112 -6.64 11.78 -8.37
C PRO A 112 -6.91 11.37 -6.91
N PRO A 113 -8.15 10.96 -6.55
CA PRO A 113 -8.47 10.55 -5.19
C PRO A 113 -7.64 9.35 -4.70
N GLU A 114 -7.12 8.53 -5.61
CA GLU A 114 -6.25 7.40 -5.30
C GLU A 114 -4.90 7.85 -4.72
N ILE A 115 -4.42 9.05 -5.05
CA ILE A 115 -3.20 9.62 -4.46
C ILE A 115 -3.47 10.02 -3.00
N ALA A 116 -4.65 10.58 -2.72
CA ALA A 116 -5.08 10.87 -1.35
C ALA A 116 -5.28 9.58 -0.53
N GLU A 117 -5.92 8.55 -1.11
CA GLU A 117 -6.06 7.23 -0.49
C GLU A 117 -4.67 6.62 -0.19
N ALA A 118 -3.71 6.72 -1.11
CA ALA A 118 -2.34 6.26 -0.89
C ALA A 118 -1.62 7.06 0.21
N TRP A 119 -1.87 8.36 0.30
CA TRP A 119 -1.32 9.23 1.34
C TRP A 119 -1.83 8.88 2.75
N ASP A 120 -3.06 8.41 2.86
CA ASP A 120 -3.61 7.98 4.15
C ASP A 120 -3.09 6.59 4.58
N ASN A 121 -2.48 5.83 3.65
CA ASN A 121 -1.98 4.47 3.85
C ASN A 121 -0.47 4.31 3.57
N LEU A 122 0.35 5.31 3.96
CA LEU A 122 1.79 5.32 3.69
C LEU A 122 2.56 4.15 4.31
N ASP A 123 2.04 3.54 5.38
CA ASP A 123 2.63 2.38 6.06
C ASP A 123 2.70 1.13 5.18
N VAL A 124 1.84 1.07 4.16
CA VAL A 124 1.78 -0.04 3.21
C VAL A 124 2.91 0.02 2.18
N PHE A 125 3.45 1.20 1.89
CA PHE A 125 4.37 1.42 0.78
C PHE A 125 5.86 1.33 1.18
N PRO A 126 6.74 0.90 0.25
CA PRO A 126 8.18 1.06 0.40
C PRO A 126 8.59 2.52 0.56
N ARG A 127 9.57 2.80 1.44
CA ARG A 127 10.07 4.17 1.70
C ARG A 127 10.44 4.97 0.45
N ARG A 128 10.94 4.29 -0.59
CA ARG A 128 11.25 4.91 -1.89
C ARG A 128 10.02 5.53 -2.55
N LEU A 129 8.88 4.85 -2.51
CA LEU A 129 7.64 5.30 -3.15
C LEU A 129 6.96 6.41 -2.35
N ILE A 130 7.05 6.36 -1.02
CA ILE A 130 6.51 7.40 -0.13
C ILE A 130 7.03 8.79 -0.51
N ARG A 131 8.34 8.89 -0.79
CA ARG A 131 8.96 10.16 -1.20
C ARG A 131 8.39 10.68 -2.52
N GLU A 132 8.17 9.80 -3.49
CA GLU A 132 7.67 10.19 -4.81
C GLU A 132 6.18 10.56 -4.76
N ILE A 133 5.37 9.84 -3.98
CA ILE A 133 3.96 10.21 -3.72
C ILE A 133 3.89 11.61 -3.08
N ALA A 134 4.74 11.89 -2.09
CA ALA A 134 4.86 13.22 -1.50
C ALA A 134 5.26 14.29 -2.52
N SER A 135 6.20 13.95 -3.41
CA SER A 135 6.68 14.84 -4.48
C SER A 135 5.56 15.20 -5.48
N ILE A 136 4.76 14.21 -5.91
CA ILE A 136 3.60 14.43 -6.80
C ILE A 136 2.64 15.41 -6.15
N ARG A 137 2.23 15.14 -4.91
CA ARG A 137 1.26 15.97 -4.19
C ARG A 137 1.77 17.40 -3.95
N ALA A 138 3.03 17.54 -3.53
CA ALA A 138 3.65 18.85 -3.35
C ALA A 138 3.72 19.64 -4.67
N SER A 139 4.00 18.97 -5.79
CA SER A 139 4.08 19.61 -7.11
C SER A 139 2.70 20.03 -7.62
N ILE A 140 1.65 19.21 -7.43
CA ILE A 140 0.26 19.58 -7.75
C ILE A 140 -0.17 20.79 -6.93
N GLN A 141 0.08 20.79 -5.61
CA GLN A 141 -0.27 21.90 -4.73
C GLN A 141 0.45 23.19 -5.17
N ARG A 142 1.74 23.13 -5.48
CA ARG A 142 2.49 24.30 -5.99
C ARG A 142 1.90 24.83 -7.29
N ILE A 143 1.47 23.95 -8.20
CA ILE A 143 0.79 24.37 -9.43
C ILE A 143 -0.52 25.09 -9.09
N HIS A 144 -1.33 24.56 -8.16
CA HIS A 144 -2.56 25.23 -7.71
C HIS A 144 -2.27 26.60 -7.09
N ASP A 145 -1.29 26.70 -6.20
CA ASP A 145 -0.90 27.96 -5.55
C ASP A 145 -0.41 29.00 -6.59
N LEU A 146 0.33 28.56 -7.61
CA LEU A 146 0.79 29.43 -8.72
C LEU A 146 -0.38 29.92 -9.59
N LEU A 147 -1.46 29.14 -9.65
CA LEU A 147 -2.68 29.46 -10.39
C LEU A 147 -3.70 30.27 -9.57
N GLU A 148 -3.67 30.19 -8.22
CA GLU A 148 -4.67 30.79 -7.33
C GLU A 148 -4.75 32.34 -7.41
N GLY A 149 -3.73 33.00 -7.99
CA GLY A 149 -3.75 34.44 -8.26
C GLY A 149 -4.14 34.82 -9.69
N LEU A 150 -4.41 33.85 -10.57
CA LEU A 150 -4.67 34.05 -11.98
C LEU A 150 -6.14 33.75 -12.25
N GLY A 151 -6.94 34.79 -12.52
CA GLY A 151 -8.33 34.58 -12.93
C GLY A 151 -8.42 33.60 -14.12
N PRO A 152 -9.55 32.89 -14.30
CA PRO A 152 -9.68 31.80 -15.27
C PRO A 152 -9.41 32.22 -16.73
N THR A 153 -9.50 33.52 -17.04
CA THR A 153 -9.24 34.10 -18.36
C THR A 153 -7.89 34.82 -18.46
N HIS A 154 -7.06 34.77 -17.41
CA HIS A 154 -5.78 35.48 -17.40
C HIS A 154 -4.81 34.79 -18.37
N LYS A 155 -4.34 35.57 -19.34
CA LYS A 155 -3.34 35.15 -20.31
C LYS A 155 -1.97 35.39 -19.71
N LEU A 156 -1.12 34.36 -19.70
CA LEU A 156 0.25 34.45 -19.22
C LEU A 156 1.13 35.11 -20.30
N TYR A 157 1.24 36.45 -20.32
CA TYR A 157 2.10 37.20 -21.25
C TYR A 157 3.33 37.81 -20.56
N GLY A 158 4.49 37.76 -21.23
CA GLY A 158 5.62 38.71 -21.14
C GLY A 158 6.37 38.92 -19.81
N GLY A 159 5.67 39.02 -18.68
CA GLY A 159 6.23 39.10 -17.32
C GLY A 159 5.98 37.85 -16.47
N THR A 160 5.17 36.92 -16.97
CA THR A 160 4.87 35.63 -16.32
C THR A 160 5.74 34.47 -16.78
N GLN A 161 6.79 34.71 -17.59
CA GLN A 161 7.72 33.66 -18.00
C GLN A 161 8.27 32.90 -16.79
N THR A 162 8.64 33.58 -15.70
CA THR A 162 9.09 32.93 -14.46
C THR A 162 8.05 31.98 -13.89
N ARG A 163 6.76 32.35 -13.88
CA ARG A 163 5.69 31.46 -13.38
C ARG A 163 5.48 30.26 -14.29
N LEU A 164 5.53 30.47 -15.60
CA LEU A 164 5.32 29.40 -16.56
C LEU A 164 6.50 28.42 -16.60
N THR A 165 7.73 28.90 -16.41
CA THR A 165 8.90 28.04 -16.16
C THR A 165 8.73 27.23 -14.87
N LEU A 166 8.27 27.85 -13.77
CA LEU A 166 8.00 27.13 -12.53
C LEU A 166 6.89 26.08 -12.69
N ILE A 167 5.83 26.39 -13.43
CA ILE A 167 4.77 25.41 -13.75
C ILE A 167 5.38 24.24 -14.52
N HIS A 168 6.14 24.51 -15.58
CA HIS A 168 6.80 23.49 -16.38
C HIS A 168 7.75 22.61 -15.54
N GLU A 169 8.56 23.20 -14.65
CA GLU A 169 9.41 22.43 -13.73
C GLU A 169 8.60 21.50 -12.81
N ASN A 170 7.47 21.97 -12.27
CA ASN A 170 6.60 21.13 -11.42
C ASN A 170 5.86 20.05 -12.24
N VAL A 171 5.44 20.33 -13.48
CA VAL A 171 4.85 19.34 -14.39
C VAL A 171 5.88 18.25 -14.72
N SER A 172 7.10 18.64 -15.08
CA SER A 172 8.20 17.70 -15.34
C SER A 172 8.53 16.86 -14.10
N ALA A 173 8.50 17.46 -12.91
CA ALA A 173 8.66 16.74 -11.65
C ALA A 173 7.54 15.71 -11.41
N ILE A 174 6.27 16.04 -11.74
CA ILE A 174 5.15 15.10 -11.68
C ILE A 174 5.37 13.94 -12.66
N VAL A 175 5.74 14.23 -13.91
CA VAL A 175 6.02 13.19 -14.93
C VAL A 175 7.09 12.22 -14.44
N GLY A 176 8.20 12.74 -13.90
CA GLY A 176 9.29 11.94 -13.35
C GLY A 176 8.88 11.11 -12.13
N ALA A 177 8.19 11.73 -11.17
CA ALA A 177 7.75 11.05 -9.95
C ALA A 177 6.70 9.96 -10.24
N CYS A 178 5.72 10.24 -11.10
CA CYS A 178 4.73 9.23 -11.52
C CYS A 178 5.41 8.02 -12.16
N LYS A 179 6.43 8.25 -13.00
CA LYS A 179 7.20 7.16 -13.62
C LYS A 179 7.87 6.27 -12.59
N ILE A 180 8.56 6.87 -11.62
CA ILE A 180 9.21 6.11 -10.54
C ILE A 180 8.17 5.35 -9.71
N VAL A 181 6.98 5.92 -9.50
CA VAL A 181 5.90 5.26 -8.76
C VAL A 181 5.42 4.01 -9.48
N PHE A 182 4.97 4.09 -10.74
CA PHE A 182 4.43 2.91 -11.42
C PHE A 182 5.52 1.86 -11.72
N GLU A 183 6.75 2.25 -12.10
CA GLU A 183 7.86 1.31 -12.29
C GLU A 183 8.29 0.66 -10.97
N GLY A 184 8.19 1.40 -9.86
CA GLY A 184 8.52 0.88 -8.54
C GLY A 184 7.41 0.04 -7.91
N LEU A 185 6.15 0.22 -8.30
CA LEU A 185 5.00 -0.60 -7.87
C LEU A 185 4.94 -1.93 -8.61
N GLU A 186 5.32 -1.98 -9.89
CA GLU A 186 5.28 -3.20 -10.71
C GLU A 186 5.90 -4.44 -10.03
N PRO A 187 7.15 -4.40 -9.50
CA PRO A 187 7.73 -5.56 -8.82
C PRO A 187 7.03 -5.90 -7.49
N GLU A 188 6.45 -4.92 -6.81
CA GLU A 188 5.71 -5.15 -5.55
C GLU A 188 4.36 -5.82 -5.85
N ILE A 189 3.68 -5.41 -6.92
CA ILE A 189 2.45 -6.02 -7.41
C ILE A 189 2.73 -7.46 -7.87
N GLU A 190 3.83 -7.69 -8.60
CA GLU A 190 4.23 -9.03 -9.04
C GLU A 190 4.54 -9.95 -7.86
N GLN A 191 5.23 -9.47 -6.83
CA GLN A 191 5.48 -10.23 -5.61
C GLN A 191 4.20 -10.61 -4.86
N LEU A 192 3.21 -9.71 -4.83
CA LEU A 192 1.92 -9.95 -4.17
C LEU A 192 0.99 -10.86 -4.99
N ALA A 193 1.12 -10.88 -6.31
CA ALA A 193 0.25 -11.62 -7.22
C ALA A 193 1.01 -12.25 -8.42
N PRO A 194 1.93 -13.20 -8.19
CA PRO A 194 2.88 -13.69 -9.22
C PRO A 194 2.23 -14.47 -10.37
N ASN A 195 1.04 -15.04 -10.15
CA ASN A 195 0.35 -15.88 -11.13
C ASN A 195 -0.91 -15.24 -11.72
N MET A 196 -1.14 -13.94 -11.49
CA MET A 196 -2.37 -13.29 -11.93
C MET A 196 -2.14 -12.56 -13.27
N PRO A 197 -2.78 -13.00 -14.38
CA PRO A 197 -2.76 -12.27 -15.64
C PRO A 197 -3.18 -10.81 -15.42
N GLU A 198 -2.55 -9.86 -16.12
CA GLU A 198 -2.83 -8.42 -16.01
C GLU A 198 -4.32 -8.08 -16.08
N ARG A 199 -5.03 -8.72 -17.02
CA ARG A 199 -6.49 -8.56 -17.17
C ARG A 199 -7.29 -9.00 -15.94
N GLU A 200 -6.84 -10.06 -15.27
CA GLU A 200 -7.48 -10.59 -14.06
C GLU A 200 -7.16 -9.74 -12.83
N ARG A 201 -5.97 -9.12 -12.78
CA ARG A 201 -5.60 -8.10 -11.77
C ARG A 201 -6.57 -6.92 -11.81
N MET A 202 -6.86 -6.42 -13.01
CA MET A 202 -7.79 -5.29 -13.23
C MET A 202 -9.23 -5.64 -12.81
N LEU A 203 -9.73 -6.82 -13.20
CA LEU A 203 -11.07 -7.29 -12.89
C LEU A 203 -11.35 -7.39 -11.38
N ARG A 204 -10.36 -7.83 -10.58
CA ARG A 204 -10.52 -7.92 -9.12
C ARG A 204 -10.58 -6.57 -8.41
N VAL A 205 -10.00 -5.52 -8.98
CA VAL A 205 -9.95 -4.19 -8.34
C VAL A 205 -11.19 -3.38 -8.66
N TYR A 206 -11.67 -3.43 -9.90
CA TYR A 206 -12.74 -2.57 -10.37
C TYR A 206 -14.11 -3.26 -10.49
N GLY A 207 -14.17 -4.59 -10.39
CA GLY A 207 -15.41 -5.35 -10.56
C GLY A 207 -15.92 -5.42 -12.01
N GLU A 208 -15.33 -4.66 -12.93
CA GLU A 208 -15.63 -4.65 -14.37
C GLU A 208 -14.35 -4.61 -15.20
N VAL A 209 -14.42 -5.06 -16.45
CA VAL A 209 -13.29 -5.04 -17.40
C VAL A 209 -13.06 -3.59 -17.83
N TRP A 210 -11.91 -3.04 -17.50
CA TRP A 210 -11.43 -1.78 -18.10
C TRP A 210 -11.13 -2.03 -19.58
N ASP A 211 -12.10 -1.78 -20.46
CA ASP A 211 -11.87 -1.62 -21.89
C ASP A 211 -11.17 -0.27 -22.05
N GLY A 212 -9.84 -0.24 -22.16
CA GLY A 212 -9.02 0.97 -22.28
C GLY A 212 -9.27 1.77 -23.57
N LYS A 213 -10.51 2.26 -23.72
CA LYS A 213 -10.98 3.17 -24.77
C LYS A 213 -11.20 4.56 -24.22
#